data_AF-A0A2N9AHF0-F1
#
_entry.id   AF-A0A2N9AHF0-F1
#
_cell.length_a   1.000
_cell.length_b   1.000
_cell.length_c   1.000
_cell.angle_alpha   90.00
_cell.angle_beta   90.00
_cell.angle_gamma   90.00
#
_symmetry.space_group_name_H-M   'P 1'
#
loop_
_entity.id
_entity.type
_entity.pdbx_description
1 polymer ?
#
loop_
_entity_poly.entity_id
_entity_poly.type
_entity_poly.pdbx_seq_one_letter_code
_entity_poly.pdbx_strand_id
1 'polypeptide(L)'
;MTRVQTRTASTSVSPPEPVSRLLLDLVSRFQNRLEDGDRPGHKLISAGLAPLEHERAALEERRQHLLGSLSPPASDEARAKMAKIVASLLGAFPTYGADREDARITVGLIVRALDDVPVWTVQRAAGLFLKNMQKTRWNPERAPTAPQIRAEAKLVMLDVEVELHRLDQVLSAEIVDSATTEDERKAAVAHWNQIKSQMGRSNVIAERTAEEIDRERQEMRRANDLVEQRDAWERERAGLPPARSPFEPRSSPIV
;
A
#
# COMPACT_ATOMS: atom_id res chain seq x y z
N MET A 1 -42.74 -26.97 9.52
CA MET A 1 -42.38 -27.04 8.08
C MET A 1 -41.25 -26.05 7.82
N THR A 2 -40.01 -26.53 7.92
CA THR A 2 -38.78 -25.74 7.78
C THR A 2 -38.46 -25.55 6.31
N ARG A 3 -38.50 -24.29 5.85
CA ARG A 3 -38.22 -23.89 4.48
C ARG A 3 -36.70 -23.84 4.29
N VAL A 4 -36.10 -24.94 3.87
CA VAL A 4 -34.70 -24.99 3.45
C VAL A 4 -34.59 -24.21 2.13
N GLN A 5 -34.16 -22.95 2.21
CA GLN A 5 -33.73 -22.20 1.03
C GLN A 5 -32.37 -22.75 0.59
N THR A 6 -32.39 -23.67 -0.37
CA THR A 6 -31.20 -24.01 -1.15
C THR A 6 -30.83 -22.77 -1.97
N ARG A 7 -29.87 -21.97 -1.48
CA ARG A 7 -29.25 -20.87 -2.24
C ARG A 7 -28.55 -21.51 -3.45
N THR A 8 -29.20 -21.44 -4.62
CA THR A 8 -28.58 -21.67 -5.91
C THR A 8 -27.41 -20.71 -6.05
N ALA A 9 -26.21 -21.24 -6.29
CA ALA A 9 -25.04 -20.44 -6.62
C ALA A 9 -25.31 -19.71 -7.95
N SER A 10 -25.90 -18.52 -7.88
CA SER A 10 -26.02 -17.62 -9.01
C SER A 10 -24.61 -17.29 -9.47
N THR A 11 -24.16 -17.99 -10.51
CA THR A 11 -22.92 -17.65 -11.23
C THR A 11 -23.25 -16.41 -12.04
N SER A 12 -23.33 -15.26 -11.36
CA SER A 12 -23.76 -14.02 -11.97
C SER A 12 -22.70 -13.61 -12.99
N VAL A 13 -23.14 -13.52 -14.24
CA VAL A 13 -22.37 -12.94 -15.35
C VAL A 13 -22.25 -11.42 -15.18
N SER A 14 -22.89 -10.88 -14.14
CA SER A 14 -22.91 -9.46 -13.80
C SER A 14 -21.71 -9.10 -12.91
N PRO A 15 -21.17 -7.88 -13.06
CA PRO A 15 -20.18 -7.38 -12.12
C PRO A 15 -20.74 -7.39 -10.69
N PRO A 16 -19.89 -7.58 -9.67
CA PRO A 16 -20.34 -7.47 -8.29
C PRO A 16 -20.92 -6.08 -8.02
N GLU A 17 -21.98 -6.03 -7.22
CA GLU A 17 -22.58 -4.76 -6.81
C GLU A 17 -21.54 -3.90 -6.08
N PRO A 18 -21.55 -2.57 -6.30
CA PRO A 18 -20.64 -1.67 -5.61
C PRO A 18 -20.84 -1.75 -4.10
N VAL A 19 -19.76 -1.56 -3.34
CA VAL A 19 -19.78 -1.57 -1.87
C VAL A 19 -20.80 -0.55 -1.37
N SER A 20 -21.69 -0.98 -0.47
CA SER A 20 -22.60 -0.05 0.19
C SER A 20 -21.80 0.88 1.09
N ARG A 21 -22.25 2.14 1.24
CA ARG A 21 -21.56 3.13 2.10
C ARG A 21 -21.39 2.61 3.53
N LEU A 22 -22.44 1.99 4.08
CA LEU A 22 -22.42 1.39 5.42
C LEU A 22 -21.30 0.34 5.56
N LEU A 23 -21.11 -0.50 4.55
CA LEU A 23 -20.07 -1.53 4.58
C LEU A 23 -18.67 -0.91 4.43
N LEU A 24 -18.53 0.12 3.60
CA LEU A 24 -17.27 0.84 3.44
C LEU A 24 -16.84 1.55 4.73
N ASP A 25 -17.79 2.18 5.42
CA ASP A 25 -17.56 2.82 6.72
C ASP A 25 -17.18 1.78 7.78
N LEU A 26 -17.85 0.62 7.76
CA LEU A 26 -17.57 -0.50 8.66
C LEU A 26 -16.16 -1.06 8.45
N VAL A 27 -15.76 -1.33 7.20
CA VAL A 27 -14.41 -1.79 6.86
C VAL A 27 -13.37 -0.75 7.26
N SER A 28 -13.59 0.52 6.91
CA SER A 28 -12.65 1.60 7.22
C SER A 28 -12.44 1.77 8.73
N ARG A 29 -13.53 1.67 9.51
CA ARG A 29 -13.48 1.74 10.98
C ARG A 29 -12.61 0.63 11.58
N PHE A 30 -12.72 -0.60 11.09
CA PHE A 30 -11.91 -1.71 11.60
C PHE A 30 -10.49 -1.67 11.07
N GLN A 31 -10.29 -1.30 9.80
CA GLN A 31 -8.96 -1.18 9.20
C GLN A 31 -8.08 -0.18 9.95
N ASN A 32 -8.65 0.95 10.39
CA ASN A 32 -7.93 1.97 11.19
C ASN A 32 -7.58 1.51 12.61
N ARG A 33 -8.16 0.39 13.08
CA ARG A 33 -7.91 -0.20 14.40
C ARG A 33 -6.99 -1.42 14.35
N LEU A 34 -6.59 -1.85 13.15
CA LEU A 34 -5.66 -2.96 12.99
C LEU A 34 -4.25 -2.49 13.32
N GLU A 35 -3.59 -3.23 14.19
CA GLU A 35 -2.18 -3.07 14.49
C GLU A 35 -1.35 -4.08 13.70
N ASP A 36 -0.12 -3.73 13.35
CA ASP A 36 0.84 -4.66 12.75
C ASP A 36 1.38 -5.60 13.82
N GLY A 37 1.24 -6.90 13.60
CA GLY A 37 1.82 -7.92 14.47
C GLY A 37 3.27 -8.24 14.11
N ASP A 38 3.81 -9.27 14.75
CA ASP A 38 5.23 -9.65 14.65
C ASP A 38 5.67 -10.14 13.25
N ARG A 39 4.73 -10.43 12.34
CA ARG A 39 5.01 -10.99 11.01
C ARG A 39 4.35 -10.16 9.91
N PRO A 40 4.96 -10.10 8.70
CA PRO A 40 4.35 -9.42 7.55
C PRO A 40 2.94 -9.96 7.26
N GLY A 41 1.96 -9.06 7.16
CA GLY A 41 0.56 -9.41 6.92
C GLY A 41 -0.20 -9.94 8.13
N HIS A 42 0.47 -10.14 9.27
CA HIS A 42 -0.20 -10.45 10.53
C HIS A 42 -0.80 -9.18 11.12
N LYS A 43 -2.11 -9.18 11.34
CA LYS A 43 -2.84 -8.04 11.88
C LYS A 43 -3.43 -8.40 13.24
N LEU A 44 -3.34 -7.48 14.17
CA LEU A 44 -3.90 -7.62 15.52
C LEU A 44 -5.07 -6.65 15.68
N ILE A 45 -6.06 -7.04 16.47
CA ILE A 45 -7.16 -6.17 16.88
C ILE A 45 -7.46 -6.37 18.36
N SER A 46 -7.60 -5.28 19.11
CA SER A 46 -8.00 -5.35 20.51
C SER A 46 -9.38 -5.97 20.68
N ALA A 47 -9.56 -6.85 21.68
CA ALA A 47 -10.84 -7.52 21.95
C ALA A 47 -12.04 -6.56 22.07
N GLY A 48 -11.87 -5.41 22.75
CA GLY A 48 -12.93 -4.40 22.89
C GLY A 48 -13.24 -3.61 21.61
N LEU A 49 -12.42 -3.75 20.57
CA LEU A 49 -12.53 -3.03 19.29
C LEU A 49 -12.82 -3.95 18.10
N ALA A 50 -12.86 -5.27 18.35
CA ALA A 50 -13.13 -6.29 17.36
C ALA A 50 -14.58 -6.20 16.80
N PRO A 51 -14.83 -6.67 15.56
CA PRO A 51 -16.16 -6.70 14.99
C PRO A 51 -17.12 -7.55 15.83
N LEU A 52 -18.33 -7.07 16.02
CA LEU A 52 -19.41 -7.86 16.62
C LEU A 52 -19.83 -8.98 15.67
N GLU A 53 -20.48 -10.02 16.19
CA GLU A 53 -20.85 -11.21 15.41
C GLU A 53 -21.66 -10.90 14.15
N HIS A 54 -22.64 -9.99 14.23
CA HIS A 54 -23.43 -9.57 13.08
C HIS A 54 -22.63 -8.74 12.06
N GLU A 55 -21.66 -7.94 12.52
CA GLU A 55 -20.78 -7.16 11.65
C GLU A 55 -19.79 -8.10 10.92
N ARG A 56 -19.26 -9.09 11.65
CA ARG A 56 -18.42 -10.15 11.10
C ARG A 56 -19.18 -10.97 10.05
N ALA A 57 -20.42 -11.36 10.33
CA ALA A 57 -21.26 -12.10 9.38
C ALA A 57 -21.51 -11.28 8.09
N ALA A 58 -21.76 -9.97 8.20
CA ALA A 58 -21.92 -9.11 7.03
C ALA A 58 -20.64 -8.99 6.19
N LEU A 59 -19.47 -8.88 6.85
CA LEU A 59 -18.16 -8.86 6.18
C LEU A 59 -17.87 -10.20 5.49
N GLU A 60 -18.19 -11.32 6.13
CA GLU A 60 -18.02 -12.67 5.57
C GLU A 60 -18.95 -12.92 4.39
N GLU A 61 -20.23 -12.51 4.47
CA GLU A 61 -21.17 -12.61 3.35
C GLU A 61 -20.66 -11.80 2.14
N ARG A 62 -20.15 -10.58 2.37
CA ARG A 62 -19.54 -9.80 1.30
C ARG A 62 -18.32 -10.51 0.71
N ARG A 63 -17.41 -11.00 1.56
CA ARG A 63 -16.21 -11.73 1.11
C ARG A 63 -16.57 -12.93 0.23
N GLN A 64 -17.56 -13.74 0.66
CA GLN A 64 -18.04 -14.88 -0.11
C GLN A 64 -18.66 -14.46 -1.46
N HIS A 65 -19.44 -13.37 -1.46
CA HIS A 65 -20.00 -12.82 -2.68
C HIS A 65 -18.90 -12.37 -3.67
N LEU A 66 -17.88 -11.67 -3.19
CA LEU A 66 -16.74 -11.24 -4.02
C LEU A 66 -15.94 -12.43 -4.57
N LEU A 67 -15.63 -13.42 -3.72
CA LEU A 67 -14.95 -14.65 -4.13
C LEU A 67 -15.74 -15.38 -5.23
N GLY A 68 -17.06 -15.49 -5.05
CA GLY A 68 -17.95 -16.06 -6.07
C GLY A 68 -17.90 -15.28 -7.40
N SER A 69 -17.84 -13.95 -7.34
CA SER A 69 -17.76 -13.09 -8.53
C SER A 69 -16.42 -13.16 -9.26
N LEU A 70 -15.33 -13.48 -8.54
CA LEU A 70 -13.98 -13.64 -9.11
C LEU A 70 -13.74 -15.06 -9.67
N SER A 71 -14.74 -15.93 -9.60
CA SER A 71 -14.62 -17.29 -10.11
C SER A 71 -14.50 -17.31 -11.65
N PRO A 72 -13.49 -18.01 -12.21
CA PRO A 72 -13.37 -18.20 -13.66
C PRO A 72 -14.55 -18.98 -14.26
N PRO A 73 -14.75 -18.93 -15.59
CA PRO A 73 -15.84 -19.64 -16.26
C PRO A 73 -15.70 -21.17 -16.16
N ALA A 74 -16.41 -21.76 -15.20
CA ALA A 74 -16.43 -23.20 -14.99
C ALA A 74 -17.39 -23.95 -15.94
N SER A 75 -18.42 -23.28 -16.47
CA SER A 75 -19.44 -23.90 -17.33
C SER A 75 -19.25 -23.54 -18.81
N ASP A 76 -19.64 -24.47 -19.69
CA ASP A 76 -19.64 -24.24 -21.14
C ASP A 76 -20.58 -23.09 -21.53
N GLU A 77 -21.67 -22.88 -20.79
CA GLU A 77 -22.56 -21.75 -20.99
C GLU A 77 -21.86 -20.40 -20.72
N ALA A 78 -21.03 -20.33 -19.67
CA ALA A 78 -20.24 -19.14 -19.36
C ALA A 78 -19.19 -18.87 -20.45
N ARG A 79 -18.52 -19.92 -20.93
CA ARG A 79 -17.57 -19.83 -22.06
C ARG A 79 -18.27 -19.38 -23.35
N ALA A 80 -19.47 -19.88 -23.63
CA ALA A 80 -20.27 -19.46 -24.78
C ALA A 80 -20.69 -17.98 -24.70
N LYS A 81 -21.00 -17.47 -23.49
CA LYS A 81 -21.27 -16.03 -23.27
C LYS A 81 -20.01 -15.20 -23.50
N MET A 82 -18.86 -15.65 -22.99
CA MET A 82 -17.57 -14.99 -23.24
C MET A 82 -17.24 -14.94 -24.73
N ALA A 83 -17.47 -16.03 -25.48
CA ALA A 83 -17.27 -16.07 -26.92
C ALA A 83 -18.13 -15.02 -27.66
N LYS A 84 -19.39 -14.83 -27.25
CA LYS A 84 -20.26 -13.78 -27.82
C LYS A 84 -19.73 -12.38 -27.56
N ILE A 85 -19.23 -12.11 -26.35
CA ILE A 85 -18.62 -10.83 -25.98
C ILE A 85 -17.37 -10.56 -26.82
N VAL A 86 -16.47 -11.53 -26.92
CA VAL A 86 -15.24 -11.40 -27.72
C VAL A 86 -15.58 -11.22 -29.20
N ALA A 87 -16.51 -12.00 -29.74
CA ALA A 87 -16.97 -11.84 -31.12
C ALA A 87 -17.56 -10.45 -31.38
N SER A 88 -18.34 -9.89 -30.43
CA SER A 88 -18.87 -8.53 -30.57
C SER A 88 -17.80 -7.45 -30.52
N LEU A 89 -16.76 -7.64 -29.69
CA LEU A 89 -15.63 -6.72 -29.61
C LEU A 89 -14.87 -6.72 -30.93
N LEU A 90 -14.49 -7.90 -31.43
CA LEU A 90 -13.71 -8.03 -32.66
C LEU A 90 -14.51 -7.56 -33.88
N GLY A 91 -15.82 -7.79 -33.91
CA GLY A 91 -16.73 -7.32 -34.97
C GLY A 91 -16.80 -5.80 -35.13
N ALA A 92 -16.37 -5.02 -34.13
CA ALA A 92 -16.29 -3.57 -34.23
C ALA A 92 -15.08 -3.08 -35.06
N PHE A 93 -14.17 -3.98 -35.48
CA PHE A 93 -12.94 -3.62 -36.18
C PHE A 93 -12.98 -4.08 -37.65
N PRO A 94 -12.60 -3.20 -38.61
CA PRO A 94 -12.71 -3.48 -40.05
C PRO A 94 -11.94 -4.71 -40.54
N THR A 95 -10.87 -5.11 -39.84
CA THR A 95 -10.00 -6.22 -40.23
C THR A 95 -10.53 -7.60 -39.81
N TYR A 96 -11.63 -7.65 -39.06
CA TYR A 96 -12.15 -8.90 -38.51
C TYR A 96 -13.34 -9.44 -39.33
N GLY A 97 -13.32 -10.75 -39.63
CA GLY A 97 -14.44 -11.44 -40.28
C GLY A 97 -14.38 -11.57 -41.81
N ALA A 98 -13.21 -11.37 -42.43
CA ALA A 98 -13.02 -11.64 -43.85
C ALA A 98 -13.26 -13.12 -44.22
N ASP A 99 -12.90 -14.03 -43.31
CA ASP A 99 -13.31 -15.43 -43.32
C ASP A 99 -14.03 -15.79 -42.00
N ARG A 100 -15.18 -16.45 -42.13
CA ARG A 100 -16.06 -16.80 -41.02
C ARG A 100 -15.51 -17.97 -40.21
N GLU A 101 -14.76 -18.88 -40.83
CA GLU A 101 -14.11 -20.00 -40.13
C GLU A 101 -12.92 -19.49 -39.31
N ASP A 102 -12.03 -18.70 -39.92
CA ASP A 102 -10.91 -18.05 -39.23
C ASP A 102 -11.35 -17.17 -38.07
N ALA A 103 -12.45 -16.41 -38.24
CA ALA A 103 -13.02 -15.60 -37.17
C ALA A 103 -13.47 -16.46 -35.97
N ARG A 104 -14.13 -17.60 -36.22
CA ARG A 104 -14.55 -18.54 -35.16
C ARG A 104 -13.35 -19.15 -34.44
N ILE A 105 -12.32 -19.56 -35.19
CA ILE A 105 -11.08 -20.11 -34.61
C ILE A 105 -10.39 -19.05 -33.74
N THR A 106 -10.29 -17.82 -34.24
CA THR A 106 -9.68 -16.70 -33.52
C THR A 106 -10.40 -16.40 -32.21
N VAL A 107 -11.75 -16.36 -32.21
CA VAL A 107 -12.54 -16.19 -30.98
C VAL A 107 -12.31 -17.35 -30.02
N GLY A 108 -12.30 -18.59 -30.50
CA GLY A 108 -12.04 -19.77 -29.67
C GLY A 108 -10.67 -19.71 -28.98
N LEU A 109 -9.64 -19.29 -29.71
CA LEU A 109 -8.29 -19.11 -29.16
C LEU A 109 -8.23 -18.01 -28.11
N ILE A 110 -8.90 -16.87 -28.36
CA ILE A 110 -8.95 -15.75 -27.40
C ILE A 110 -9.71 -16.16 -26.15
N VAL A 111 -10.86 -16.83 -26.27
CA VAL A 111 -11.63 -17.31 -25.12
C VAL A 111 -10.80 -18.27 -24.28
N ARG A 112 -10.10 -19.22 -24.91
CA ARG A 112 -9.19 -20.14 -24.19
C ARG A 112 -8.05 -19.39 -23.46
N ALA A 113 -7.55 -18.31 -24.04
CA ALA A 113 -6.53 -17.47 -23.40
C ALA A 113 -7.07 -16.63 -22.23
N LEU A 114 -8.40 -16.53 -22.09
CA LEU A 114 -9.12 -15.81 -21.03
C LEU A 114 -9.81 -16.75 -20.03
N ASP A 115 -9.52 -18.06 -20.08
CA ASP A 115 -10.13 -19.07 -19.21
C ASP A 115 -9.83 -18.83 -17.71
N ASP A 116 -8.80 -18.04 -17.37
CA ASP A 116 -8.44 -17.68 -16.00
C ASP A 116 -9.18 -16.45 -15.45
N VAL A 117 -10.03 -15.82 -16.26
CA VAL A 117 -10.62 -14.51 -15.98
C VAL A 117 -12.16 -14.59 -15.97
N PRO A 118 -12.86 -13.96 -15.00
CA PRO A 118 -14.32 -13.99 -14.94
C PRO A 118 -14.99 -13.31 -16.13
N VAL A 119 -16.13 -13.86 -16.58
CA VAL A 119 -16.86 -13.37 -17.78
C VAL A 119 -17.22 -11.87 -17.70
N TRP A 120 -17.66 -11.40 -16.54
CA TRP A 120 -18.07 -9.99 -16.35
C TRP A 120 -16.91 -9.02 -16.55
N THR A 121 -15.69 -9.42 -16.21
CA THR A 121 -14.49 -8.57 -16.36
C THR A 121 -14.11 -8.45 -17.83
N VAL A 122 -14.23 -9.53 -18.61
CA VAL A 122 -14.05 -9.53 -20.06
C VAL A 122 -15.09 -8.64 -20.73
N GLN A 123 -16.35 -8.72 -20.29
CA GLN A 123 -17.43 -7.84 -20.77
C GLN A 123 -17.10 -6.36 -20.51
N ARG A 124 -16.63 -6.03 -19.31
CA ARG A 124 -16.28 -4.67 -18.93
C ARG A 124 -15.05 -4.17 -19.68
N ALA A 125 -14.00 -5.00 -19.81
CA ALA A 125 -12.81 -4.71 -20.59
C ALA A 125 -13.15 -4.46 -22.07
N ALA A 126 -13.97 -5.31 -22.68
CA ALA A 126 -14.46 -5.11 -24.04
C ALA A 126 -15.18 -3.75 -24.20
N GLY A 127 -16.04 -3.40 -23.23
CA GLY A 127 -16.70 -2.09 -23.21
C GLY A 127 -15.73 -0.91 -23.10
N LEU A 128 -14.59 -1.06 -22.40
CA LEU A 128 -13.57 -0.01 -22.30
C LEU A 128 -12.81 0.18 -23.62
N PHE A 129 -12.43 -0.91 -24.29
CA PHE A 129 -11.80 -0.84 -25.62
C PHE A 129 -12.71 -0.17 -26.65
N LEU A 130 -13.99 -0.53 -26.68
CA LEU A 130 -14.96 0.08 -27.61
C LEU A 130 -15.18 1.58 -27.35
N LYS A 131 -14.99 2.03 -26.11
CA LYS A 131 -15.13 3.45 -25.71
C LYS A 131 -13.81 4.21 -25.75
N ASN A 132 -12.71 3.57 -26.12
CA ASN A 132 -11.35 4.12 -26.05
C ASN A 132 -10.97 4.64 -24.64
N MET A 133 -11.41 3.93 -23.59
CA MET A 133 -11.18 4.27 -22.16
C MET A 133 -10.26 3.26 -21.46
N GLN A 134 -9.61 2.38 -22.21
CA GLN A 134 -8.68 1.39 -21.69
C GLN A 134 -7.45 2.04 -21.07
N LYS A 135 -6.91 1.42 -20.01
CA LYS A 135 -5.63 1.80 -19.42
C LYS A 135 -4.46 1.14 -20.14
N THR A 136 -4.68 -0.02 -20.75
CA THR A 136 -3.65 -0.78 -21.48
C THR A 136 -3.27 -0.10 -22.79
N ARG A 137 -1.95 -0.05 -23.10
CA ARG A 137 -1.46 0.49 -24.38
C ARG A 137 -1.93 -0.39 -25.55
N TRP A 138 -2.69 0.22 -26.45
CA TRP A 138 -3.30 -0.45 -27.60
C TRP A 138 -3.47 0.53 -28.77
N ASN A 139 -3.45 0.02 -30.01
CA ASN A 139 -3.69 0.81 -31.21
C ASN A 139 -5.18 0.71 -31.58
N PRO A 140 -5.96 1.81 -31.54
CA PRO A 140 -7.40 1.78 -31.82
C PRO A 140 -7.77 1.39 -33.26
N GLU A 141 -6.83 1.43 -34.20
CA GLU A 141 -7.06 1.01 -35.59
C GLU A 141 -7.11 -0.52 -35.78
N ARG A 142 -6.68 -1.29 -34.77
CA ARG A 142 -6.58 -2.74 -34.84
C ARG A 142 -7.34 -3.37 -33.70
N ALA A 143 -7.92 -4.54 -33.93
CA ALA A 143 -8.56 -5.30 -32.86
C ALA A 143 -7.57 -5.61 -31.71
N PRO A 144 -8.00 -5.55 -30.45
CA PRO A 144 -7.14 -5.88 -29.31
C PRO A 144 -6.78 -7.37 -29.30
N THR A 145 -5.54 -7.66 -28.93
CA THR A 145 -5.02 -9.03 -28.80
C THR A 145 -5.47 -9.69 -27.49
N ALA A 146 -5.45 -11.02 -27.41
CA ALA A 146 -5.83 -11.73 -26.18
C ALA A 146 -5.07 -11.27 -24.92
N PRO A 147 -3.74 -11.06 -24.96
CA PRO A 147 -3.01 -10.53 -23.80
C PRO A 147 -3.45 -9.13 -23.38
N GLN A 148 -3.83 -8.26 -24.34
CA GLN A 148 -4.33 -6.92 -24.04
C GLN A 148 -5.70 -6.95 -23.37
N ILE A 149 -6.61 -7.80 -23.86
CA ILE A 149 -7.92 -8.02 -23.25
C ILE A 149 -7.76 -8.55 -21.83
N ARG A 150 -6.88 -9.54 -21.64
CA ARG A 150 -6.57 -10.13 -20.32
C ARG A 150 -5.99 -9.10 -19.36
N ALA A 151 -5.04 -8.29 -19.80
CA ALA A 151 -4.42 -7.25 -18.98
C ALA A 151 -5.46 -6.23 -18.49
N GLU A 152 -6.32 -5.75 -19.39
CA GLU A 152 -7.37 -4.81 -19.02
C GLU A 152 -8.40 -5.44 -18.09
N ALA A 153 -8.78 -6.70 -18.33
CA ALA A 153 -9.70 -7.43 -17.45
C ALA A 153 -9.12 -7.59 -16.02
N LYS A 154 -7.82 -7.86 -15.88
CA LYS A 154 -7.15 -7.88 -14.58
C LYS A 154 -7.13 -6.51 -13.90
N LEU A 155 -6.95 -5.42 -14.66
CA LEU A 155 -7.05 -4.07 -14.10
C LEU A 155 -8.46 -3.75 -13.60
N VAL A 156 -9.50 -4.29 -14.25
CA VAL A 156 -10.89 -4.18 -13.79
C VAL A 156 -11.13 -4.99 -12.52
N MET A 157 -10.48 -6.14 -12.36
CA MET A 157 -10.58 -6.98 -11.15
C MET A 157 -9.91 -6.33 -9.93
N LEU A 158 -8.90 -5.49 -10.14
CA LEU A 158 -8.08 -4.94 -9.07
C LEU A 158 -8.90 -4.24 -7.97
N ASP A 159 -9.95 -3.50 -8.32
CA ASP A 159 -10.81 -2.83 -7.33
C ASP A 159 -11.48 -3.85 -6.38
N VAL A 160 -11.89 -5.00 -6.93
CA VAL A 160 -12.52 -6.09 -6.18
C VAL A 160 -11.48 -6.85 -5.35
N GLU A 161 -10.30 -7.10 -5.90
CA GLU A 161 -9.19 -7.75 -5.19
C GLU A 161 -8.70 -6.91 -4.00
N VAL A 162 -8.64 -5.58 -4.17
CA VAL A 162 -8.29 -4.64 -3.09
C VAL A 162 -9.36 -4.65 -2.00
N GLU A 163 -10.65 -4.66 -2.37
CA GLU A 163 -11.74 -4.79 -1.40
C GLU A 163 -11.62 -6.11 -0.62
N LEU A 164 -11.42 -7.22 -1.33
CA LEU A 164 -11.28 -8.55 -0.74
C LEU A 164 -10.07 -8.61 0.20
N HIS A 165 -8.94 -8.03 -0.18
CA HIS A 165 -7.76 -7.95 0.66
C HIS A 165 -8.03 -7.19 1.97
N ARG A 166 -8.76 -6.06 1.91
CA ARG A 166 -9.14 -5.31 3.12
C ARG A 166 -10.08 -6.10 4.03
N LEU A 167 -11.05 -6.81 3.43
CA LEU A 167 -11.95 -7.69 4.18
C LEU A 167 -11.18 -8.83 4.86
N ASP A 168 -10.23 -9.44 4.14
CA ASP A 168 -9.40 -10.52 4.66
C ASP A 168 -8.56 -10.06 5.84
N GLN A 169 -7.89 -8.90 5.72
CA GLN A 169 -7.12 -8.29 6.82
C GLN A 169 -7.94 -8.11 8.11
N VAL A 170 -9.20 -7.67 8.00
CA VAL A 170 -10.07 -7.47 9.16
C VAL A 170 -10.55 -8.81 9.72
N LEU A 171 -10.93 -9.76 8.86
CA LEU A 171 -11.51 -11.04 9.28
C LEU A 171 -10.47 -12.04 9.80
N SER A 172 -9.22 -11.93 9.32
CA SER A 172 -8.08 -12.74 9.74
C SER A 172 -7.29 -12.13 10.89
N ALA A 173 -7.67 -10.93 11.37
CA ALA A 173 -6.97 -10.28 12.46
C ALA A 173 -7.07 -11.13 13.74
N GLU A 174 -5.94 -11.33 14.41
CA GLU A 174 -5.91 -12.01 15.70
C GLU A 174 -6.48 -11.07 16.77
N ILE A 175 -7.43 -11.59 17.54
CA ILE A 175 -8.04 -10.84 18.64
C ILE A 175 -7.13 -10.96 19.85
N VAL A 176 -6.47 -9.86 20.20
CA VAL A 176 -5.62 -9.78 21.37
C VAL A 176 -6.40 -9.08 22.48
N ASP A 177 -6.44 -9.69 23.66
CA ASP A 177 -6.93 -8.99 24.83
C ASP A 177 -5.87 -8.00 25.30
N SER A 178 -5.96 -6.78 24.77
CA SER A 178 -5.10 -5.67 25.16
C SER A 178 -5.64 -4.95 26.40
N ALA A 179 -6.56 -5.57 27.17
CA ALA A 179 -6.90 -5.08 28.50
C ALA A 179 -5.66 -5.21 29.39
N THR A 180 -4.79 -4.20 29.35
CA THR A 180 -3.73 -4.05 30.35
C THR A 180 -4.44 -4.04 31.69
N THR A 181 -4.25 -5.12 32.44
CA THR A 181 -4.84 -5.23 33.77
C THR A 181 -4.34 -4.06 34.62
N GLU A 182 -5.12 -3.63 35.61
CA GLU A 182 -4.70 -2.50 36.46
C GLU A 182 -3.35 -2.77 37.13
N ASP A 183 -3.01 -4.04 37.33
CA ASP A 183 -1.71 -4.48 37.87
C ASP A 183 -0.58 -4.38 36.84
N GLU A 184 -0.80 -4.70 35.57
CA GLU A 184 0.17 -4.47 34.49
C GLU A 184 0.39 -2.97 34.24
N ARG A 185 -0.65 -2.15 34.38
CA ARG A 185 -0.54 -0.68 34.30
C ARG A 185 0.32 -0.17 35.46
N LYS A 186 0.08 -0.63 36.69
CA LYS A 186 0.91 -0.28 37.85
C LYS A 186 2.35 -0.74 37.67
N ALA A 187 2.57 -1.94 37.13
CA ALA A 187 3.90 -2.47 36.86
C ALA A 187 4.65 -1.65 35.80
N ALA A 188 3.99 -1.27 34.71
CA ALA A 188 4.56 -0.41 33.67
C ALA A 188 4.89 0.99 34.20
N VAL A 189 4.01 1.58 35.02
CA VAL A 189 4.27 2.87 35.69
C VAL A 189 5.43 2.76 36.68
N ALA A 190 5.49 1.67 37.46
CA ALA A 190 6.59 1.42 38.39
C ALA A 190 7.92 1.24 37.65
N HIS A 191 7.92 0.50 36.54
CA HIS A 191 9.08 0.30 35.68
C HIS A 191 9.52 1.60 35.01
N TRP A 192 8.59 2.43 34.53
CA TRP A 192 8.89 3.76 34.01
C TRP A 192 9.48 4.67 35.08
N ASN A 193 8.94 4.65 36.31
CA ASN A 193 9.50 5.40 37.44
C ASN A 193 10.91 4.90 37.82
N GLN A 194 11.16 3.60 37.72
CA GLN A 194 12.48 3.01 37.91
C GLN A 194 13.46 3.50 36.83
N ILE A 195 13.09 3.41 35.55
CA ILE A 195 13.88 3.95 34.44
C ILE A 195 14.14 5.45 34.64
N LYS A 196 13.13 6.23 34.99
CA LYS A 196 13.26 7.67 35.26
C LYS A 196 14.23 7.94 36.42
N SER A 197 14.19 7.13 37.47
CA SER A 197 15.13 7.23 38.59
C SER A 197 16.56 6.83 38.21
N GLN A 198 16.71 5.85 37.30
CA GLN A 198 18.01 5.44 36.76
C GLN A 198 18.56 6.50 35.80
N MET A 199 17.72 7.08 34.94
CA MET A 199 18.09 8.20 34.07
C MET A 199 18.43 9.46 34.88
N GLY A 200 17.67 9.75 35.94
CA GLY A 200 17.97 10.87 36.85
C GLY A 200 19.26 10.66 37.65
N ARG A 201 19.69 9.40 37.84
CA ARG A 201 20.98 9.05 38.45
C ARG A 201 22.14 8.98 37.44
N SER A 202 21.88 8.58 36.19
CA SER A 202 22.88 8.53 35.13
C SER A 202 23.11 9.89 34.45
N ASN A 203 22.12 10.79 34.51
CA ASN A 203 22.26 12.19 34.11
C ASN A 203 22.68 13.09 35.29
N VAL A 204 23.27 12.52 36.34
CA VAL A 204 24.36 13.24 37.01
C VAL A 204 25.55 13.20 36.04
N ILE A 205 25.42 13.95 34.94
CA ILE A 205 26.55 14.70 34.42
C ILE A 205 26.96 15.48 35.66
N ALA A 206 28.00 15.02 36.36
CA ALA A 206 28.64 15.83 37.38
C ALA A 206 28.81 17.19 36.69
N GLU A 207 28.07 18.20 37.15
CA GLU A 207 28.12 19.53 36.56
C GLU A 207 29.61 19.85 36.45
N ARG A 208 30.13 19.85 35.22
CA ARG A 208 31.54 20.16 34.98
C ARG A 208 31.76 21.48 35.68
N THR A 209 32.57 21.46 36.73
CA THR A 209 32.80 22.65 37.54
C THR A 209 33.26 23.76 36.59
N ALA A 210 32.88 25.02 36.86
CA ALA A 210 33.27 26.14 36.01
C ALA A 210 34.79 26.17 35.74
N GLU A 211 35.57 25.68 36.70
CA GLU A 211 37.03 25.51 36.62
C GLU A 211 37.51 24.48 35.58
N GLU A 212 36.72 23.44 35.32
CA GLU A 212 37.03 22.39 34.34
C GLU A 212 36.71 22.89 32.92
N ILE A 213 35.62 23.63 32.78
CA ILE A 213 35.24 24.32 31.53
C ILE A 213 36.27 25.40 31.17
N ASP A 214 36.75 26.17 32.15
CA ASP A 214 37.75 27.20 31.92
C ASP A 214 39.13 26.62 31.57
N ARG A 215 39.51 25.47 32.16
CA ARG A 215 40.74 24.75 31.78
C ARG A 215 40.67 24.26 30.33
N GLU A 216 39.58 23.61 29.94
CA GLU A 216 39.39 23.11 28.57
C GLU A 216 39.39 24.27 27.55
N ARG A 217 38.78 25.42 27.89
CA ARG A 217 38.84 26.63 27.07
C ARG A 217 40.24 27.22 26.97
N GLN A 218 41.03 27.19 28.04
CA GLN A 218 42.43 27.64 28.00
C GLN A 218 43.30 26.71 27.16
N GLU A 219 43.09 25.40 27.24
CA GLU A 219 43.79 24.41 26.43
C GLU A 219 43.45 24.56 24.94
N MET A 220 42.18 24.76 24.60
CA MET A 220 41.77 25.03 23.22
C MET A 220 42.37 26.34 22.68
N ARG A 221 42.44 27.40 23.50
CA ARG A 221 43.11 28.66 23.10
C ARG A 221 44.60 28.44 22.81
N ARG A 222 45.31 27.75 23.71
CA ARG A 222 46.73 27.42 23.51
C ARG A 222 46.96 26.56 22.27
N ALA A 223 46.09 25.59 22.01
CA ALA A 223 46.17 24.76 20.82
C ALA A 223 45.95 25.58 19.54
N ASN A 224 44.97 26.49 19.53
CA ASN A 224 44.74 27.40 18.40
C ASN A 224 45.91 28.37 18.19
N ASP A 225 46.46 28.95 19.25
CA ASP A 225 47.61 29.86 19.17
C ASP A 225 48.83 29.18 18.52
N LEU A 226 49.07 27.90 18.84
CA LEU A 226 50.16 27.12 18.24
C LEU A 226 49.94 26.87 16.73
N VAL A 227 48.70 26.63 16.33
CA VAL A 227 48.35 26.46 14.91
C VAL A 227 48.50 27.78 14.17
N GLU A 228 48.04 28.89 14.74
CA GLU A 228 48.19 30.22 14.15
C GLU A 228 49.67 30.63 13.99
N GLN A 229 50.51 30.33 14.98
CA GLN A 229 51.96 30.57 14.89
C GLN A 229 52.63 29.75 13.79
N ARG A 230 52.25 28.47 13.66
CA ARG A 230 52.78 27.61 12.60
C ARG A 230 52.36 28.13 11.22
N ASP A 231 51.09 28.47 11.06
CA ASP A 231 50.52 29.01 9.82
C ASP A 231 51.12 30.38 9.45
N ALA A 232 51.47 31.20 10.44
CA ALA A 232 52.17 32.47 10.23
C ALA A 232 53.60 32.24 9.73
N TRP A 233 54.34 31.32 10.36
CA TRP A 233 55.71 30.97 9.97
C TRP A 233 55.78 30.35 8.56
N GLU A 234 54.83 29.47 8.23
CA GLU A 234 54.74 28.87 6.89
C GLU A 234 54.44 29.93 5.81
N ARG A 235 53.59 30.93 6.10
CA ARG A 235 53.31 32.04 5.17
C ARG A 235 54.48 33.00 5.00
N GLU A 236 55.17 33.34 6.08
CA GLU A 236 56.38 34.19 6.04
C GLU A 236 57.47 33.55 5.17
N ARG A 237 57.69 32.24 5.33
CA ARG A 237 58.63 31.47 4.51
C ARG A 237 58.22 31.40 3.04
N ALA A 238 56.92 31.45 2.75
CA ALA A 238 56.38 31.49 1.39
C ALA A 238 56.31 32.91 0.79
N GLY A 239 56.73 33.95 1.52
CA GLY A 239 56.67 35.35 1.08
C GLY A 239 55.24 35.89 0.96
N LEU A 240 54.27 35.27 1.63
CA LEU A 240 52.87 35.66 1.62
C LEU A 240 52.56 36.65 2.74
N PRO A 241 51.65 37.62 2.53
CA PRO A 241 51.23 38.55 3.58
C PRO A 241 50.53 37.82 4.73
N PRO A 242 50.53 38.41 5.95
CA PRO A 242 49.91 37.79 7.13
C PRO A 242 48.43 37.49 6.90
N ALA A 243 47.96 36.38 7.49
CA ALA A 243 46.58 35.96 7.36
C ALA A 243 45.65 37.00 7.98
N ARG A 244 44.72 37.52 7.17
CA ARG A 244 43.70 38.46 7.64
C ARG A 244 42.71 37.72 8.54
N SER A 245 42.44 38.24 9.73
CA SER A 245 41.45 37.63 10.62
C SER A 245 40.09 37.59 9.92
N PRO A 246 39.36 36.46 9.94
CA PRO A 246 38.01 36.36 9.38
C PRO A 246 37.02 37.36 9.99
N PHE A 247 37.37 37.92 11.16
CA PHE A 247 36.54 38.84 11.93
C PHE A 247 36.98 40.31 11.84
N GLU A 248 38.00 40.63 11.01
CA GLU A 248 38.33 42.02 10.73
C GLU A 248 37.25 42.67 9.85
N PRO A 249 36.65 43.82 10.25
CA PRO A 249 35.67 44.50 9.44
C PRO A 249 36.28 44.95 8.12
N ARG A 250 35.66 44.58 7.00
CA ARG A 250 36.09 45.02 5.66
C ARG A 250 35.84 46.53 5.55
N SER A 251 36.89 47.33 5.53
CA SER A 251 36.81 48.71 5.09
C SER A 251 36.48 48.73 3.59
N SER A 252 35.25 49.14 3.26
CA SER A 252 34.79 49.33 1.89
C SER A 252 35.57 50.47 1.21
N PRO A 253 35.91 50.37 -0.09
CA PRO A 253 36.52 51.48 -0.81
C PRO A 253 35.50 52.59 -1.06
N ILE A 254 35.92 53.84 -0.81
CA ILE A 254 35.21 55.06 -1.22
C ILE A 254 35.45 55.24 -2.73
N VAL A 255 34.39 55.10 -3.53
CA VAL A 255 34.17 55.81 -4.81
C VAL A 255 32.68 56.11 -4.92
#